data_AF-A0A7V2IMZ3-F1
#
_entry.id   AF-A0A7V2IMZ3-F1
#
_cell.length_a   1.000
_cell.length_b   1.000
_cell.length_c   1.000
_cell.angle_alpha   90.00
_cell.angle_beta   90.00
_cell.angle_gamma   90.00
#
_symmetry.space_group_name_H-M   'P 1'
#
loop_
_entity.id
_entity.type
_entity.pdbx_description
1 polymer ?
#
loop_
_entity_poly.entity_id
_entity_poly.type
_entity_poly.pdbx_seq_one_letter_code
_entity_poly.pdbx_strand_id
1 'polypeptide(L)'
;MRPRHGSVCKVVGLLLCLAAFVCPAETYEPTWESLTQHPVPEWFKDAKFGIYAHWGVYCVPAYGNEWYPRNMYLQDSDVYKHHVQTWG
;
A
#
# COMPACT_ATOMS: atom_id res chain seq x y z
N MET A 1 -25.38 49.66 -40.65
CA MET A 1 -23.92 49.45 -40.74
C MET A 1 -23.32 49.63 -39.35
N ARG A 2 -22.83 48.55 -38.72
CA ARG A 2 -22.07 48.59 -37.47
C ARG A 2 -20.67 48.03 -37.74
N PRO A 3 -19.59 48.63 -37.20
CA PRO A 3 -18.23 48.28 -37.58
C PRO A 3 -17.82 46.95 -36.96
N ARG A 4 -17.18 46.10 -37.79
CA ARG A 4 -16.47 44.88 -37.37
C ARG A 4 -15.23 45.30 -36.57
N HIS A 5 -15.17 44.96 -35.29
CA HIS A 5 -13.94 44.99 -34.49
C HIS A 5 -13.55 43.56 -34.12
N GLY A 6 -12.26 43.29 -34.30
CA GLY A 6 -11.68 41.97 -34.51
C GLY A 6 -11.70 41.05 -33.30
N SER A 7 -11.83 39.77 -33.62
CA SER A 7 -11.72 38.57 -32.80
C SER A 7 -10.34 38.37 -32.14
N VAL A 8 -9.80 39.36 -31.43
CA VAL A 8 -8.47 39.25 -30.78
C VAL A 8 -8.58 38.78 -29.32
N CYS A 9 -9.76 38.82 -28.71
CA CYS A 9 -9.93 38.52 -27.27
C CYS A 9 -10.13 37.02 -26.92
N LYS A 10 -10.29 36.12 -27.91
CA LYS A 10 -10.62 34.69 -27.63
C LYS A 10 -9.44 33.71 -27.69
N VAL A 11 -8.28 34.10 -28.22
CA VAL A 11 -7.15 33.17 -28.43
C VAL A 11 -6.17 33.15 -27.24
N VAL A 12 -6.09 34.25 -26.47
CA VAL A 12 -5.18 34.34 -25.31
C VAL A 12 -5.67 33.52 -24.11
N GLY A 13 -6.98 33.28 -23.99
CA GLY A 13 -7.56 32.51 -22.87
C GLY A 13 -7.37 30.99 -22.96
N LEU A 14 -7.06 30.44 -24.14
CA LEU A 14 -7.01 28.98 -24.35
C LEU A 14 -5.62 28.37 -24.11
N LEU A 15 -4.55 29.18 -24.15
CA LEU A 15 -3.17 28.72 -23.96
C LEU A 15 -2.72 28.66 -22.48
N LEU A 16 -3.44 29.31 -21.56
CA LEU A 16 -3.14 29.28 -20.13
C LEU A 16 -3.72 28.07 -19.38
N CYS A 17 -4.56 27.25 -20.03
CA CYS A 17 -5.19 26.08 -19.41
C CYS A 17 -4.42 24.75 -19.59
N LEU A 18 -3.32 24.72 -20.35
CA LEU A 18 -2.60 23.48 -20.67
C LEU A 18 -1.37 23.20 -19.78
N ALA A 19 -0.96 24.12 -18.90
CA ALA A 19 0.29 24.00 -18.14
C ALA A 19 0.14 23.52 -16.68
N ALA A 20 -1.07 23.22 -16.20
CA ALA A 20 -1.32 23.02 -14.76
C ALA A 20 -1.64 21.56 -14.33
N PHE A 21 -1.42 20.56 -15.19
CA PHE A 21 -1.69 19.16 -14.86
C PHE A 21 -0.45 18.27 -14.88
N VAL A 22 0.70 18.81 -14.47
CA VAL A 22 1.82 17.98 -14.02
C VAL A 22 1.73 17.95 -12.49
N CYS A 23 1.17 16.89 -11.92
CA CYS A 23 1.46 16.54 -10.53
C CYS A 23 2.94 16.15 -10.49
N PRO A 24 3.82 16.90 -9.82
CA PRO A 24 5.15 16.37 -9.53
C PRO A 24 4.94 15.09 -8.72
N ALA A 25 5.39 13.96 -9.24
CA ALA A 25 5.57 12.80 -8.42
C ALA A 25 6.66 13.18 -7.41
N GLU A 26 6.29 13.35 -6.14
CA GLU A 26 7.29 13.48 -5.08
C GLU A 26 8.11 12.20 -5.06
N THR A 27 9.37 12.32 -5.49
CA THR A 27 10.31 11.21 -5.44
C THR A 27 10.89 11.15 -4.03
N TYR A 28 10.78 9.98 -3.38
CA TYR A 28 11.40 9.74 -2.10
C TYR A 28 12.87 9.34 -2.27
N GLU A 29 13.75 9.91 -1.47
CA GLU A 29 15.13 9.46 -1.30
C GLU A 29 15.20 8.39 -0.19
N PRO A 30 16.17 7.45 -0.21
CA PRO A 30 16.31 6.42 0.80
C PRO A 30 16.94 6.96 2.10
N THR A 31 16.47 8.11 2.58
CA THR A 31 16.90 8.78 3.81
C THR A 31 15.71 9.03 4.73
N TRP A 32 15.97 9.11 6.04
CA TRP A 32 14.91 9.33 7.03
C TRP A 32 14.24 10.70 6.84
N GLU A 33 15.01 11.72 6.49
CA GLU A 33 14.54 13.08 6.24
C GLU A 33 13.49 13.12 5.12
N SER A 34 13.67 12.32 4.07
CA SER A 34 12.72 12.21 2.96
C SER A 34 11.51 11.34 3.32
N LEU A 35 11.72 10.14 3.87
CA LEU A 35 10.63 9.18 4.13
C LEU A 35 9.64 9.65 5.21
N THR A 36 10.10 10.45 6.18
CA THR A 36 9.21 11.01 7.22
C THR A 36 8.23 12.05 6.69
N GLN A 37 8.41 12.56 5.46
CA GLN A 37 7.46 13.46 4.82
C GLN A 37 6.23 12.73 4.26
N HIS A 38 6.25 11.40 4.11
CA HIS A 38 5.13 10.66 3.53
C HIS A 38 3.89 10.72 4.45
N PRO A 39 2.82 11.45 4.06
CA PRO A 39 1.63 11.54 4.90
C PRO A 39 0.83 10.23 4.87
N VAL A 40 0.06 9.96 5.91
CA VAL A 40 -0.92 8.86 5.86
C VAL A 40 -2.04 9.24 4.86
N PRO A 41 -2.33 8.43 3.83
CA PRO A 41 -3.35 8.75 2.84
C PRO A 41 -4.75 8.93 3.44
N GLU A 42 -5.56 9.84 2.88
CA GLU A 42 -6.90 10.16 3.42
C GLU A 42 -7.81 8.94 3.48
N TRP A 43 -7.82 8.14 2.42
CA TRP A 43 -8.65 6.93 2.36
C TRP A 43 -8.33 5.94 3.49
N PHE A 44 -7.06 5.84 3.91
CA PHE A 44 -6.66 4.94 4.99
C PHE A 44 -7.11 5.48 6.35
N LYS A 45 -7.04 6.81 6.52
CA LYS A 45 -7.63 7.48 7.69
C LYS A 45 -9.13 7.24 7.73
N ASP A 46 -9.83 7.31 6.59
CA ASP A 46 -11.29 7.16 6.49
C ASP A 46 -11.79 5.71 6.61
N ALA A 47 -10.96 4.71 6.30
CA ALA A 47 -11.38 3.31 6.27
C ALA A 47 -11.84 2.78 7.64
N LYS A 48 -11.20 3.22 8.75
CA LYS A 48 -11.44 2.87 10.18
C LYS A 48 -11.41 1.38 10.57
N PHE A 49 -11.74 0.46 9.68
CA PHE A 49 -11.84 -0.97 9.93
C PHE A 49 -11.19 -1.75 8.78
N GLY A 50 -10.38 -2.75 9.15
CA GLY A 50 -9.69 -3.62 8.21
C GLY A 50 -9.72 -5.07 8.70
N ILE A 51 -9.74 -5.99 7.76
CA ILE A 51 -9.63 -7.42 8.02
C ILE A 51 -8.31 -7.91 7.43
N TYR A 52 -7.56 -8.66 8.22
CA TYR A 52 -6.36 -9.36 7.81
C TYR A 52 -6.45 -10.82 8.28
N ALA A 53 -5.79 -11.73 7.58
CA ALA A 53 -5.73 -13.14 7.92
C ALA A 53 -4.29 -13.66 7.84
N HIS A 54 -3.87 -14.36 8.91
CA HIS A 54 -2.64 -15.15 8.90
C HIS A 54 -2.92 -16.47 8.18
N TRP A 55 -2.62 -16.53 6.88
CA TRP A 55 -2.78 -17.74 6.07
C TRP A 55 -1.49 -18.05 5.31
N GLY A 56 -1.01 -19.29 5.45
CA GLY A 56 0.19 -19.76 4.80
C GLY A 56 0.41 -21.26 5.01
N VAL A 57 1.60 -21.75 4.69
CA VAL A 57 1.93 -23.19 4.83
C VAL A 57 1.83 -23.70 6.27
N TYR A 58 2.03 -22.82 7.26
CA TYR A 58 1.84 -23.13 8.67
C TYR A 58 0.37 -23.44 9.04
N CYS A 59 -0.60 -23.15 8.16
CA CYS A 59 -1.99 -23.55 8.36
C CYS A 59 -2.25 -25.00 7.95
N VAL A 60 -1.38 -25.64 7.14
CA VAL A 60 -1.56 -27.02 6.65
C VAL A 60 -1.71 -28.02 7.79
N PRO A 61 -0.90 -27.98 8.87
CA PRO A 61 -1.06 -28.88 10.01
C PRO A 61 -2.32 -28.62 10.84
N ALA A 62 -2.93 -27.43 10.71
CA ALA A 62 -4.09 -26.99 11.50
C ALA A 62 -3.95 -27.26 13.02
N TYR A 63 -2.72 -27.15 13.54
CA TYR A 63 -2.38 -27.48 14.92
C TYR A 63 -1.44 -26.42 15.50
N GLY A 64 -1.54 -26.13 16.79
CA GLY A 64 -0.76 -25.08 17.43
C GLY A 64 -1.16 -23.68 16.95
N ASN A 65 -0.26 -22.97 16.28
CA ASN A 65 -0.45 -21.61 15.75
C ASN A 65 0.49 -21.35 14.55
N GLU A 66 0.59 -20.11 14.07
CA GLU A 66 1.43 -19.72 12.93
C GLU A 66 2.94 -19.98 13.14
N TRP A 67 3.36 -20.19 14.40
CA TRP A 67 4.73 -20.58 14.75
C TRP A 67 4.97 -22.08 14.64
N TYR A 68 4.02 -22.86 14.12
CA TYR A 68 4.21 -24.29 13.91
C TYR A 68 5.55 -24.64 13.25
N PRO A 69 6.01 -23.97 12.16
CA PRO A 69 7.28 -24.31 11.51
C PRO A 69 8.51 -24.10 12.40
N ARG A 70 8.42 -23.19 13.38
CA ARG A 70 9.48 -23.00 14.37
C ARG A 70 9.37 -24.05 15.47
N ASN A 71 8.17 -24.22 16.02
CA ASN A 71 7.95 -25.05 17.20
C ASN A 71 8.05 -26.55 16.88
N MET A 72 7.82 -26.96 15.63
CA MET A 72 8.01 -28.35 15.19
C MET A 72 9.48 -28.84 15.25
N TYR A 73 10.43 -27.96 15.56
CA TYR A 73 11.84 -28.31 15.81
C TYR A 73 12.26 -28.16 17.29
N LEU A 74 11.37 -27.70 18.16
CA LEU A 74 11.62 -27.61 19.60
C LEU A 74 11.21 -28.93 20.26
N GLN A 75 12.19 -29.80 20.53
CA GLN A 75 11.98 -31.20 20.94
C GLN A 75 11.04 -31.38 22.15
N ASP A 76 11.08 -30.44 23.10
CA ASP A 76 10.24 -30.51 24.31
C ASP A 76 8.80 -30.03 24.08
N SER A 77 8.50 -29.41 22.93
CA SER A 77 7.19 -28.84 22.64
C SER A 77 6.16 -29.87 22.20
N ASP A 78 4.89 -29.61 22.49
CA ASP A 78 3.80 -30.46 22.03
C ASP A 78 3.60 -30.40 20.51
N VAL A 79 4.04 -29.32 19.86
CA VAL A 79 4.05 -29.19 18.40
C VAL A 79 5.05 -30.15 17.76
N TYR A 80 6.25 -30.27 18.33
CA TYR A 80 7.25 -31.26 17.88
C TYR A 80 6.71 -32.68 18.01
N LYS A 81 6.16 -33.03 19.18
CA LYS A 81 5.57 -34.37 19.40
C LYS A 81 4.47 -34.67 18.38
N HIS A 82 3.57 -33.71 18.15
CA HIS A 82 2.51 -33.84 17.15
C HIS A 82 3.06 -33.98 15.73
N HIS A 83 4.09 -33.21 15.37
CA HIS A 83 4.71 -33.27 14.04
C HIS A 83 5.32 -34.64 13.76
N VAL A 84 6.14 -35.15 14.68
CA VAL A 84 6.77 -36.48 14.57
C VAL A 84 5.72 -37.59 14.53
N GLN A 85 4.66 -37.49 15.33
CA GLN A 85 3.57 -38.46 15.32
C GLN A 85 2.75 -38.47 14.01
N THR A 86 2.63 -37.31 13.35
CA THR A 86 1.78 -37.16 12.15
C THR A 86 2.56 -37.39 10.85
N TRP A 87 3.81 -36.94 10.79
CA TRP A 87 4.59 -36.85 9.55
C TRP A 87 5.93 -37.61 9.59
N GLY A 88 6.52 -37.80 10.76
CA GLY A 88 7.84 -38.42 10.96
C GLY A 88 8.95 -37.41 11.24
#